data_AF-W4RTM8-F1
#
_entry.id   AF-W4RTM8-F1
#
_cell.length_a   1.000
_cell.length_b   1.000
_cell.length_c   1.000
_cell.angle_alpha   90.00
_cell.angle_beta   90.00
_cell.angle_gamma   90.00
#
_symmetry.space_group_name_H-M   'P 1'
#
loop_
_entity.id
_entity.type
_entity.pdbx_description
1 polymer ?
#
loop_
_entity_poly.entity_id
_entity_poly.type
_entity_poly.pdbx_seq_one_letter_code
_entity_poly.pdbx_strand_id
1 'polypeptide(L)'
;MRIGVPKEIKNNENRVAMTPAGVVNLVNFGHEVFIETGAGIGSSFTDEDYKAAGALVVGSAEEAWAQDMVMKVKEPLAEEYGYFREGLILFTYLHLAPEPELTKALIENKVVGIAYETVQLANGSLPLLTPMSEVAGRMSTQIGAQFLEKVHGGKGILLGGVPGVQRGKVTIIGGGVAGTNAAKMAVGLVLRLQ
;
A
#
# COMPACT_ATOMS: atom_id res chain seq x y z
N MET A 1 19.44 -13.88 -5.09
CA MET A 1 18.49 -14.57 -4.17
C MET A 1 17.13 -14.65 -4.83
N ARG A 2 16.24 -15.49 -4.31
CA ARG A 2 14.89 -15.69 -4.83
C ARG A 2 13.88 -14.87 -4.02
N ILE A 3 13.06 -14.10 -4.71
CA ILE A 3 12.10 -13.15 -4.13
C ILE A 3 10.70 -13.53 -4.60
N GLY A 4 9.79 -13.76 -3.65
CA GLY A 4 8.39 -14.07 -3.90
C GLY A 4 7.49 -12.86 -3.72
N VAL A 5 6.50 -12.72 -4.60
CA VAL A 5 5.43 -11.72 -4.52
C VAL A 5 4.10 -12.44 -4.66
N PRO A 6 3.50 -12.88 -3.54
CA PRO A 6 2.16 -13.47 -3.55
C PRO A 6 1.11 -12.40 -3.85
N LYS A 7 -0.06 -12.83 -4.31
CA LYS A 7 -1.23 -11.99 -4.49
C LYS A 7 -1.75 -11.53 -3.13
N GLU A 8 -2.16 -10.27 -3.05
CA GLU A 8 -2.82 -9.77 -1.85
C GLU A 8 -4.23 -10.35 -1.70
N ILE A 9 -4.53 -10.84 -0.50
CA ILE A 9 -5.82 -11.47 -0.17
C ILE A 9 -6.70 -10.61 0.72
N LYS A 10 -6.16 -9.50 1.27
CA LYS A 10 -6.94 -8.59 2.12
C LYS A 10 -8.04 -7.93 1.29
N ASN A 11 -9.25 -7.86 1.86
CA ASN A 11 -10.41 -7.31 1.19
C ASN A 11 -10.13 -5.91 0.60
N ASN A 12 -10.45 -5.73 -0.69
CA ASN A 12 -10.22 -4.51 -1.47
C ASN A 12 -8.75 -4.05 -1.57
N GLU A 13 -7.78 -4.92 -1.31
CA GLU A 13 -6.38 -4.64 -1.61
C GLU A 13 -6.08 -4.98 -3.07
N ASN A 14 -5.96 -3.94 -3.90
CA ASN A 14 -5.69 -4.08 -5.33
C ASN A 14 -4.22 -3.80 -5.70
N ARG A 15 -3.41 -3.41 -4.72
CA ARG A 15 -1.98 -3.15 -4.93
C ARG A 15 -1.19 -4.47 -4.96
N VAL A 16 0.00 -4.39 -5.54
CA VAL A 16 1.00 -5.47 -5.55
C VAL A 16 2.34 -4.90 -5.10
N ALA A 17 3.15 -5.71 -4.41
CA ALA A 17 4.37 -5.23 -3.76
C ALA A 17 5.48 -4.83 -4.74
N MET A 18 5.40 -5.27 -5.99
CA MET A 18 6.43 -5.07 -7.00
C MET A 18 5.80 -4.79 -8.35
N THR A 19 6.28 -3.77 -9.06
CA THR A 19 5.88 -3.49 -10.44
C THR A 19 6.81 -4.24 -11.41
N PRO A 20 6.43 -4.41 -12.70
CA PRO A 20 7.34 -4.96 -13.71
C PRO A 20 8.69 -4.22 -13.79
N ALA A 21 8.71 -2.90 -13.60
CA ALA A 21 9.97 -2.13 -13.53
C ALA A 21 10.85 -2.51 -12.32
N GLY A 22 10.22 -2.84 -11.19
CA GLY A 22 10.92 -3.38 -10.01
C GLY A 22 11.54 -4.75 -10.29
N VAL A 23 10.82 -5.62 -11.01
CA VAL A 23 11.32 -6.92 -11.48
C VAL A 23 12.57 -6.74 -12.33
N VAL A 24 12.52 -5.90 -13.37
CA VAL A 24 13.66 -5.66 -14.27
C VAL A 24 14.92 -5.30 -13.48
N ASN A 25 14.79 -4.39 -12.50
CA ASN A 25 15.92 -3.99 -11.67
C ASN A 25 16.50 -5.17 -10.89
N LEU A 26 15.67 -5.95 -10.20
CA LEU A 26 16.14 -7.08 -9.40
C LEU A 26 16.77 -8.19 -10.27
N VAL A 27 16.16 -8.50 -11.42
CA VAL A 27 16.73 -9.47 -12.37
C VAL A 27 18.09 -8.99 -12.89
N ASN A 28 18.24 -7.70 -13.19
CA ASN A 28 19.53 -7.13 -13.62
C ASN A 28 20.63 -7.24 -12.56
N PHE A 29 20.26 -7.27 -11.27
CA PHE A 29 21.20 -7.50 -10.15
C PHE A 29 21.41 -9.00 -9.84
N GLY A 30 20.90 -9.92 -10.66
CA GLY A 30 21.10 -11.36 -10.51
C GLY A 30 20.16 -12.03 -9.51
N HIS A 31 19.01 -11.41 -9.22
CA HIS A 31 17.96 -12.01 -8.41
C HIS A 31 16.92 -12.71 -9.29
N GLU A 32 16.23 -13.70 -8.71
CA GLU A 32 15.09 -14.36 -9.36
C GLU A 32 13.81 -13.87 -8.67
N VAL A 33 12.80 -13.49 -9.45
CA VAL A 33 11.54 -12.96 -8.92
C VAL A 33 10.39 -13.89 -9.32
N PHE A 34 9.65 -14.36 -8.32
CA PHE A 34 8.52 -15.26 -8.46
C PHE A 34 7.24 -14.48 -8.15
N ILE A 35 6.36 -14.31 -9.13
CA ILE A 35 5.09 -13.58 -8.99
C ILE A 35 3.95 -14.58 -9.04
N GLU A 36 3.06 -14.58 -8.04
CA GLU A 36 1.83 -15.39 -8.13
C GLU A 36 0.97 -14.91 -9.30
N THR A 37 0.42 -15.86 -10.07
CA THR A 37 -0.49 -15.55 -11.18
C THR A 37 -1.64 -14.63 -10.75
N GLY A 38 -1.84 -13.57 -11.52
CA GLY A 38 -2.87 -12.57 -11.26
C GLY A 38 -2.59 -11.61 -10.11
N ALA A 39 -1.42 -11.66 -9.46
CA ALA A 39 -1.08 -10.78 -8.34
C ALA A 39 -1.11 -9.28 -8.70
N GLY A 40 -0.73 -8.93 -9.93
CA GLY A 40 -0.68 -7.53 -10.38
C GLY A 40 -1.95 -6.99 -11.04
N ILE A 41 -2.97 -7.82 -11.26
CA ILE A 41 -4.13 -7.43 -12.09
C ILE A 41 -4.89 -6.24 -11.50
N GLY A 42 -5.04 -6.18 -10.17
CA GLY A 42 -5.66 -5.04 -9.48
C GLY A 42 -4.89 -3.73 -9.66
N SER A 43 -3.60 -3.80 -10.00
CA SER A 43 -2.72 -2.67 -10.30
C SER A 43 -2.50 -2.47 -11.81
N SER A 44 -3.29 -3.13 -12.65
CA SER A 44 -3.17 -3.08 -14.12
C SER A 44 -1.83 -3.61 -14.66
N PHE A 45 -1.24 -4.59 -13.98
CA PHE A 45 -0.10 -5.36 -14.49
C PHE A 45 -0.53 -6.80 -14.77
N THR A 46 -0.37 -7.24 -16.02
CA THR A 46 -0.68 -8.60 -16.44
C THR A 46 0.47 -9.56 -16.10
N ASP A 47 0.18 -10.86 -16.09
CA ASP A 47 1.21 -11.89 -15.93
C ASP A 47 2.23 -11.83 -17.08
N GLU A 48 1.78 -11.45 -18.29
CA GLU A 48 2.62 -11.22 -19.46
C GLU A 48 3.61 -10.06 -19.23
N ASP A 49 3.18 -8.97 -18.59
CA ASP A 49 4.05 -7.84 -18.26
C ASP A 49 5.18 -8.27 -17.31
N TYR A 50 4.87 -9.12 -16.33
CA TYR A 50 5.88 -9.68 -15.41
C TYR A 50 6.83 -10.65 -16.10
N LYS A 51 6.32 -11.54 -16.95
CA LYS A 51 7.16 -12.45 -17.75
C LYS A 51 8.10 -11.66 -18.67
N ALA A 52 7.60 -10.62 -19.33
CA ALA A 52 8.39 -9.75 -20.19
C ALA A 52 9.47 -8.99 -19.41
N ALA A 53 9.22 -8.69 -18.13
CA ALA A 53 10.20 -8.10 -17.21
C ALA A 53 11.23 -9.09 -16.65
N GLY A 54 11.10 -10.38 -16.94
CA GLY A 54 12.01 -11.44 -16.49
C GLY A 54 11.59 -12.16 -15.21
N ALA A 55 10.35 -11.98 -14.73
CA ALA A 55 9.82 -12.74 -13.61
C ALA A 55 9.40 -14.15 -14.02
N LEU A 56 9.42 -15.06 -13.03
CA LEU A 56 8.80 -16.38 -13.09
C LEU A 56 7.39 -16.26 -12.52
N VAL A 57 6.37 -16.44 -13.36
CA VAL A 57 4.97 -16.45 -12.87
C VAL A 57 4.65 -17.86 -12.37
N VAL A 58 4.26 -17.96 -11.10
CA VAL A 58 3.96 -19.21 -10.39
C VAL A 58 2.46 -19.43 -10.25
N GLY A 59 2.04 -20.69 -10.14
CA GLY A 59 0.63 -21.07 -10.17
C GLY A 59 -0.11 -20.94 -8.83
N SER A 60 0.62 -20.78 -7.73
CA SER A 60 0.06 -20.79 -6.38
C SER A 60 0.75 -19.80 -5.45
N ALA A 61 0.02 -19.36 -4.42
CA ALA A 61 0.58 -18.56 -3.33
C ALA A 61 1.71 -19.32 -2.62
N GLU A 62 1.58 -20.63 -2.43
CA GLU A 62 2.61 -21.48 -1.81
C GLU A 62 3.96 -21.37 -2.52
N GLU A 63 3.96 -21.45 -3.86
CA GLU A 63 5.19 -21.30 -4.66
C GLU A 63 5.82 -19.91 -4.50
N ALA A 64 5.00 -18.84 -4.42
CA ALA A 64 5.51 -17.50 -4.17
C ALA A 64 6.05 -17.36 -2.74
N TRP A 65 5.38 -17.94 -1.75
CA TRP A 65 5.80 -17.90 -0.36
C TRP A 65 7.06 -18.73 -0.07
N ALA A 66 7.35 -19.76 -0.86
CA ALA A 66 8.51 -20.65 -0.69
C ALA A 66 9.89 -19.98 -0.94
N GLN A 67 9.91 -18.73 -1.41
CA GLN A 67 11.14 -18.01 -1.78
C GLN A 67 11.87 -17.39 -0.59
N ASP A 68 13.18 -17.18 -0.70
CA ASP A 68 14.06 -16.72 0.39
C ASP A 68 13.55 -15.44 1.08
N MET A 69 12.99 -14.53 0.27
CA MET A 69 12.34 -13.29 0.73
C MET A 69 10.95 -13.18 0.11
N VAL A 70 9.96 -12.78 0.90
CA VAL A 70 8.60 -12.47 0.44
C VAL A 70 8.35 -10.98 0.59
N MET A 71 7.92 -10.35 -0.50
CA MET A 71 7.49 -8.95 -0.52
C MET A 71 5.98 -8.87 -0.69
N LYS A 72 5.33 -8.16 0.24
CA LYS A 72 3.88 -7.93 0.26
C LYS A 72 3.55 -6.45 0.42
N VAL A 73 2.31 -6.08 0.17
CA VAL A 73 1.73 -4.77 0.52
C VAL A 73 1.20 -4.79 1.95
N LYS A 74 0.39 -5.78 2.32
CA LYS A 74 -0.29 -5.83 3.62
C LYS A 74 0.27 -6.91 4.52
N GLU A 75 -0.03 -6.77 5.81
CA GLU A 75 0.30 -7.76 6.82
C GLU A 75 -0.34 -9.11 6.46
N PRO A 76 0.35 -10.23 6.72
CA PRO A 76 -0.23 -11.55 6.48
C PRO A 76 -1.50 -11.77 7.30
N LEU A 77 -2.50 -12.41 6.70
CA LEU A 77 -3.70 -12.86 7.41
C LEU A 77 -3.47 -14.24 8.03
N ALA A 78 -4.37 -14.67 8.93
CA ALA A 78 -4.27 -15.96 9.62
C ALA A 78 -4.13 -17.17 8.66
N GLU A 79 -4.76 -17.08 7.48
CA GLU A 79 -4.70 -18.10 6.42
C GLU A 79 -3.30 -18.21 5.78
N GLU A 80 -2.48 -17.16 5.86
CA GLU A 80 -1.12 -17.11 5.32
C GLU A 80 -0.06 -17.56 6.35
N TYR A 81 -0.43 -17.73 7.63
CA TYR A 81 0.54 -18.09 8.69
C TYR A 81 1.19 -19.45 8.46
N GLY A 82 0.50 -20.36 7.76
CA GLY A 82 1.03 -21.67 7.39
C GLY A 82 2.25 -21.61 6.45
N TYR A 83 2.51 -20.46 5.82
CA TYR A 83 3.67 -20.25 4.96
C TYR A 83 4.92 -19.76 5.70
N PHE A 84 4.78 -19.38 6.98
CA PHE A 84 5.91 -18.92 7.78
C PHE A 84 6.90 -20.05 8.06
N ARG A 85 8.18 -19.69 8.07
CA ARG A 85 9.28 -20.62 8.35
C ARG A 85 10.50 -19.88 8.84
N GLU A 86 11.36 -20.61 9.54
CA GLU A 86 12.62 -20.08 10.06
C GLU A 86 13.50 -19.55 8.93
N GLY A 87 13.97 -18.31 9.09
CA GLY A 87 14.86 -17.65 8.12
C GLY A 87 14.16 -16.97 6.94
N LEU A 88 12.84 -17.07 6.81
CA LEU A 88 12.08 -16.29 5.82
C LEU A 88 12.25 -14.79 6.11
N ILE A 89 12.64 -14.00 5.10
CA ILE A 89 12.59 -12.54 5.17
C ILE A 89 11.23 -12.08 4.66
N LEU A 90 10.42 -11.49 5.54
CA LEU A 90 9.14 -10.90 5.16
C LEU A 90 9.28 -9.37 5.17
N PHE A 91 9.12 -8.73 4.00
CA PHE A 91 9.20 -7.28 3.87
C PHE A 91 7.86 -6.72 3.41
N THR A 92 7.14 -6.07 4.33
CA THR A 92 5.77 -5.58 4.09
C THR A 92 5.33 -4.56 5.15
N TYR A 93 4.13 -3.97 5.03
CA TYR A 93 3.50 -3.28 6.16
C TYR A 93 3.02 -4.32 7.17
N LEU A 94 3.46 -4.24 8.43
CA LEU A 94 3.11 -5.24 9.44
C LEU A 94 2.11 -4.73 10.48
N HIS A 95 2.23 -3.46 10.87
CA HIS A 95 1.41 -2.84 11.90
C HIS A 95 1.28 -3.71 13.17
N LEU A 96 2.41 -4.22 13.68
CA LEU A 96 2.40 -5.25 14.73
C LEU A 96 1.80 -4.81 16.07
N ALA A 97 1.82 -3.51 16.38
CA ALA A 97 1.35 -3.01 17.68
C ALA A 97 -0.11 -3.39 18.00
N PRO A 98 -1.08 -3.28 17.05
CA PRO A 98 -2.43 -3.80 17.22
C PRO A 98 -2.65 -5.28 16.86
N GLU A 99 -1.63 -6.04 16.45
CA GLU A 99 -1.79 -7.39 15.88
C GLU A 99 -1.02 -8.47 16.69
N PRO A 100 -1.49 -8.84 17.90
CA PRO A 100 -0.77 -9.75 18.79
C PRO A 100 -0.68 -11.18 18.24
N GLU A 101 -1.70 -11.67 17.54
CA GLU A 101 -1.70 -13.02 16.95
C GLU A 101 -0.66 -13.13 15.82
N LEU A 102 -0.61 -12.13 14.92
CA LEU A 102 0.40 -12.06 13.87
C LEU A 102 1.81 -11.98 14.48
N THR A 103 1.99 -11.10 15.47
CA THR A 103 3.27 -10.93 16.16
C THR A 103 3.74 -12.25 16.75
N LYS A 104 2.85 -12.98 17.42
CA LYS A 104 3.13 -14.30 17.99
C LYS A 104 3.50 -15.30 16.90
N ALA A 105 2.73 -15.39 15.81
CA ALA A 105 3.00 -16.30 14.72
C ALA A 105 4.36 -16.05 14.05
N LEU A 106 4.75 -14.79 13.85
CA LEU A 106 6.06 -14.41 13.32
C LEU A 106 7.21 -14.84 14.25
N ILE A 107 7.04 -14.64 15.56
CA ILE A 107 8.04 -15.04 16.57
C ILE A 107 8.18 -16.56 16.64
N GLU A 108 7.07 -17.29 16.74
CA GLU A 108 7.06 -18.76 16.85
C GLU A 108 7.74 -19.42 15.64
N ASN A 109 7.54 -18.86 14.44
CA ASN A 109 8.15 -19.35 13.21
C ASN A 109 9.51 -18.71 12.90
N LYS A 110 10.04 -17.84 13.77
CA LYS A 110 11.34 -17.16 13.62
C LYS A 110 11.50 -16.47 12.25
N VAL A 111 10.44 -15.78 11.81
CA VAL A 111 10.45 -15.00 10.58
C VAL A 111 11.23 -13.70 10.81
N VAL A 112 12.07 -13.32 9.85
CA VAL A 112 12.72 -12.01 9.82
C VAL A 112 11.75 -10.99 9.23
N GLY A 113 10.89 -10.43 10.07
CA GLY A 113 9.91 -9.41 9.69
C GLY A 113 10.52 -8.02 9.64
N ILE A 114 10.51 -7.40 8.46
CA ILE A 114 10.90 -6.00 8.25
C ILE A 114 9.64 -5.21 7.90
N ALA A 115 9.25 -4.29 8.78
CA ALA A 115 8.04 -3.49 8.60
C ALA A 115 8.32 -2.21 7.81
N TYR A 116 7.60 -1.98 6.70
CA TYR A 116 7.77 -0.77 5.89
C TYR A 116 7.61 0.51 6.71
N GLU A 117 6.60 0.55 7.58
CA GLU A 117 6.25 1.72 8.37
C GLU A 117 7.26 2.06 9.48
N THR A 118 8.22 1.19 9.75
CA THR A 118 9.26 1.42 10.77
C THR A 118 10.66 1.57 10.18
N VAL A 119 10.82 1.43 8.86
CA VAL A 119 12.09 1.79 8.21
C VAL A 119 12.25 3.31 8.33
N GLN A 120 13.26 3.72 9.09
CA GLN A 120 13.47 5.11 9.47
C GLN A 120 14.88 5.58 9.12
N LEU A 121 14.98 6.77 8.52
CA LEU A 121 16.26 7.43 8.27
C LEU A 121 16.77 8.14 9.55
N ALA A 122 18.05 8.49 9.58
CA ALA A 122 18.66 9.18 10.72
C ALA A 122 17.99 10.53 11.09
N ASN A 123 17.31 11.17 10.14
CA ASN A 123 16.53 12.40 10.38
C ASN A 123 15.12 12.13 10.95
N GLY A 124 14.78 10.88 11.25
CA GLY A 124 13.49 10.47 11.79
C GLY A 124 12.39 10.25 10.74
N SER A 125 12.65 10.48 9.45
CA SER A 125 11.63 10.29 8.41
C SER A 125 11.39 8.82 8.10
N LEU A 126 10.14 8.52 7.69
CA LEU A 126 9.69 7.18 7.32
C LEU A 126 9.48 7.12 5.79
N PRO A 127 10.54 6.86 5.00
CA PRO A 127 10.49 7.00 3.54
C PRO A 127 9.51 6.05 2.87
N LEU A 128 9.26 4.87 3.44
CA LEU A 128 8.34 3.89 2.86
C LEU A 128 6.88 4.18 3.22
N LEU A 129 6.63 4.86 4.36
CA LEU A 129 5.30 5.30 4.80
C LEU A 129 4.86 6.61 4.13
N THR A 130 5.81 7.47 3.79
CA THR A 130 5.55 8.82 3.27
C THR A 130 4.64 8.79 2.02
N PRO A 131 4.92 8.01 0.95
CA PRO A 131 4.07 7.99 -0.24
C PRO A 131 2.61 7.60 0.07
N MET A 132 2.41 6.63 0.96
CA MET A 132 1.05 6.20 1.34
C MET A 132 0.33 7.27 2.16
N SER A 133 1.05 8.01 3.00
CA SER A 133 0.50 9.16 3.73
C SER A 133 0.06 10.29 2.77
N GLU A 134 0.80 10.52 1.69
CA GLU A 134 0.41 11.50 0.67
C GLU A 134 -0.87 11.10 -0.05
N VAL A 135 -0.96 9.84 -0.51
CA VAL A 135 -2.16 9.30 -1.17
C VAL A 135 -3.36 9.39 -0.24
N ALA A 136 -3.24 8.91 1.00
CA ALA A 136 -4.31 8.96 2.00
C ALA A 136 -4.77 10.39 2.27
N GLY A 137 -3.83 11.32 2.44
CA GLY A 137 -4.12 12.74 2.61
C GLY A 137 -4.94 13.32 1.46
N ARG A 138 -4.52 13.08 0.21
CA ARG A 138 -5.23 13.60 -0.97
C ARG A 138 -6.62 12.97 -1.14
N MET A 139 -6.71 11.65 -0.97
CA MET A 139 -7.96 10.92 -1.09
C MET A 139 -8.98 11.35 -0.02
N SER A 140 -8.53 11.67 1.20
CA SER A 140 -9.43 12.08 2.28
C SER A 140 -10.31 13.28 1.91
N THR A 141 -9.76 14.27 1.19
CA THR A 141 -10.51 15.43 0.70
C THR A 141 -11.48 15.04 -0.42
N GLN A 142 -11.04 14.22 -1.38
CA GLN A 142 -11.87 13.81 -2.52
C GLN A 142 -13.09 13.00 -2.05
N ILE A 143 -12.86 12.02 -1.17
CA ILE A 143 -13.91 11.20 -0.58
C ILE A 143 -14.81 12.04 0.33
N GLY A 144 -14.22 12.94 1.13
CA GLY A 144 -14.99 13.87 1.95
C GLY A 144 -15.93 14.76 1.13
N ALA A 145 -15.48 15.24 -0.05
CA ALA A 145 -16.29 16.00 -0.98
C ALA A 145 -17.46 15.16 -1.52
N GLN A 146 -17.21 13.92 -1.92
CA GLN A 146 -18.25 13.00 -2.39
C GLN A 146 -19.31 12.76 -1.31
N PHE A 147 -18.91 12.50 -0.05
CA PHE A 147 -19.86 12.28 1.04
C PHE A 147 -20.58 13.55 1.52
N LEU A 148 -20.18 14.74 1.08
CA LEU A 148 -20.97 15.95 1.29
C LEU A 148 -22.18 16.05 0.36
N GLU A 149 -22.23 15.28 -0.73
CA GLU A 149 -23.33 15.28 -1.68
C GLU A 149 -24.62 14.70 -1.10
N LYS A 150 -25.78 15.20 -1.55
CA LYS A 150 -27.08 14.74 -1.05
C LYS A 150 -27.38 13.28 -1.37
N VAL A 151 -26.95 12.80 -2.54
CA VAL A 151 -27.14 11.41 -2.98
C VAL A 151 -26.40 10.41 -2.08
N HIS A 152 -25.36 10.86 -1.41
CA HIS A 152 -24.59 10.09 -0.43
C HIS A 152 -25.01 10.38 1.03
N GLY A 153 -26.15 11.07 1.24
CA GLY A 153 -26.69 11.39 2.57
C GLY A 153 -26.08 12.65 3.23
N GLY A 154 -25.18 13.35 2.53
CA GLY A 154 -24.51 14.54 3.01
C GLY A 154 -25.39 15.78 3.12
N LYS A 155 -24.77 16.89 3.52
CA LYS A 155 -25.47 18.18 3.67
C LYS A 155 -25.80 18.85 2.33
N GLY A 156 -25.29 18.36 1.20
CA GLY A 156 -25.40 18.99 -0.11
C GLY A 156 -24.47 20.18 -0.26
N ILE A 157 -23.27 20.13 0.34
CA ILE A 157 -22.33 21.24 0.32
C ILE A 157 -21.30 21.03 -0.78
N LEU A 158 -21.27 21.95 -1.75
CA LEU A 158 -20.17 22.06 -2.68
C LEU A 158 -19.00 22.77 -1.99
N LEU A 159 -17.87 22.07 -1.77
CA LEU A 159 -16.71 22.64 -1.06
C LEU A 159 -16.22 23.95 -1.68
N GLY A 160 -16.14 24.01 -3.02
CA GLY A 160 -15.69 25.20 -3.74
C GLY A 160 -16.67 26.38 -3.72
N GLY A 161 -17.92 26.15 -3.36
CA GLY A 161 -19.01 27.11 -3.51
C GLY A 161 -19.15 27.61 -4.95
N VAL A 162 -19.88 28.71 -5.12
CA VAL A 162 -19.98 29.49 -6.36
C VAL A 162 -20.06 30.98 -6.00
N PRO A 163 -19.86 31.93 -6.92
CA PRO A 163 -20.02 33.35 -6.61
C PRO A 163 -21.37 33.66 -5.96
N GLY A 164 -21.35 34.34 -4.82
CA GLY A 164 -22.56 34.64 -4.03
C GLY A 164 -22.98 33.55 -3.03
N VAL A 165 -22.30 32.40 -3.00
CA VAL A 165 -22.59 31.29 -2.07
C VAL A 165 -21.35 30.98 -1.22
N GLN A 166 -21.57 30.75 0.08
CA GLN A 166 -20.48 30.40 1.00
C GLN A 166 -19.82 29.08 0.62
N ARG A 167 -18.50 29.03 0.79
CA ARG A 167 -17.67 27.83 0.62
C ARG A 167 -17.83 26.86 1.78
N GLY A 168 -17.55 25.59 1.53
CA GLY A 168 -17.45 24.59 2.59
C GLY A 168 -16.27 24.89 3.52
N LYS A 169 -16.40 24.56 4.81
CA LYS A 169 -15.31 24.64 5.78
C LYS A 169 -14.71 23.25 6.00
N VAL A 170 -13.40 23.14 5.85
CA VAL A 170 -12.64 21.92 6.10
C VAL A 170 -11.78 22.13 7.34
N THR A 171 -11.85 21.19 8.30
CA THR A 171 -11.00 21.17 9.50
C THR A 171 -10.07 19.98 9.40
N ILE A 172 -8.76 20.20 9.54
CA ILE A 172 -7.72 19.16 9.47
C ILE A 172 -7.04 19.10 10.84
N ILE A 173 -7.00 17.91 11.44
CA ILE A 173 -6.37 17.67 12.73
C ILE A 173 -5.06 16.90 12.49
N GLY A 174 -3.93 17.59 12.68
CA GLY A 174 -2.58 17.06 12.43
C GLY A 174 -1.93 17.68 11.18
N GLY A 175 -0.76 18.31 11.35
CA GLY A 175 -0.02 19.01 10.30
C GLY A 175 1.08 18.19 9.61
N GLY A 176 1.07 16.86 9.75
CA GLY A 176 2.05 15.97 9.12
C GLY A 176 1.86 15.81 7.60
N VAL A 177 2.49 14.80 7.02
CA VAL A 177 2.44 14.51 5.57
C VAL A 177 1.01 14.36 5.05
N ALA A 178 0.19 13.55 5.73
CA ALA A 178 -1.20 13.32 5.34
C ALA A 178 -2.06 14.58 5.45
N GLY A 179 -2.01 15.27 6.60
CA GLY A 179 -2.78 16.50 6.82
C GLY A 179 -2.39 17.62 5.86
N THR A 180 -1.09 17.76 5.55
CA THR A 180 -0.61 18.72 4.55
C THR A 180 -1.13 18.40 3.15
N ASN A 181 -1.16 17.13 2.75
CA ASN A 181 -1.71 16.72 1.46
C ASN A 181 -3.23 16.91 1.38
N ALA A 182 -3.96 16.64 2.48
CA ALA A 182 -5.38 16.95 2.58
C ALA A 182 -5.65 18.46 2.46
N ALA A 183 -4.82 19.29 3.11
CA ALA A 183 -4.92 20.74 3.02
C ALA A 183 -4.69 21.23 1.58
N LYS A 184 -3.66 20.70 0.90
CA LYS A 184 -3.38 21.04 -0.51
C LYS A 184 -4.59 20.75 -1.42
N MET A 185 -5.23 19.59 -1.26
CA MET A 185 -6.43 19.25 -2.04
C MET A 185 -7.63 20.12 -1.68
N ALA A 186 -7.87 20.34 -0.38
CA ALA A 186 -8.99 21.18 0.06
C ALA A 186 -8.85 22.61 -0.46
N VAL A 187 -7.63 23.16 -0.38
CA VAL A 187 -7.29 24.46 -0.95
C VAL A 187 -7.49 24.48 -2.47
N GLY A 188 -7.10 23.44 -3.20
CA GLY A 188 -7.31 23.34 -4.64
C GLY A 188 -8.79 23.34 -5.07
N LEU A 189 -9.67 22.71 -4.30
CA LEU A 189 -11.12 22.71 -4.54
C LEU A 189 -11.78 24.03 -4.15
N VAL A 190 -11.20 24.73 -3.17
CA VAL A 190 -11.76 25.95 -2.60
C VAL A 190 -11.19 27.20 -3.27
N LEU A 191 -10.00 27.16 -3.87
CA LEU A 191 -9.39 28.31 -4.53
C LEU A 191 -10.01 28.62 -5.89
N ARG A 192 -10.08 29.91 -6.21
CA ARG A 192 -10.41 30.41 -7.53
C ARG A 192 -9.08 30.66 -8.23
N LEU A 193 -8.79 29.94 -9.32
CA LEU A 193 -7.73 30.36 -10.24
C LEU A 193 -8.30 31.55 -11.04
N GLN A 194 -7.60 32.69 -11.01
CA GLN A 194 -7.87 33.82 -11.90
C GLN A 194 -7.15 33.61 -13.22
#